data_AF-A0A412YKJ8-F1
#
_entry.id   AF-A0A412YKJ8-F1
#
_cell.length_a   1.000
_cell.length_b   1.000
_cell.length_c   1.000
_cell.angle_alpha   90.00
_cell.angle_beta   90.00
_cell.angle_gamma   90.00
#
_symmetry.space_group_name_H-M   'P 1'
#
loop_
_entity.id
_entity.type
_entity.pdbx_description
1 polymer ?
#
loop_
_entity_poly.entity_id
_entity_poly.type
_entity_poly.pdbx_seq_one_letter_code
_entity_poly.pdbx_strand_id
1 'polypeptide(L)'
;MDDFRKYATKHLGMSSLVLDDVIKSQAGYLNPYILEERQLNVTQLDVFSRLMMDRIIFLGTQIDDYTANTLQAQLLYLDSVDPGKDISIYINSPGGSVYAGLGIYDTMQFISSDVATICTGMAASMAAVLLVAGAEGKRSALTHSRVMIHQPMGGAQGQASDIEITAREIQKLKKELYTIIADHSHTPFDKVWADSDRDYWMTAQEAKEYGMIDQVYTKK
;
A
#
# COMPACT_ATOMS: atom_id res chain seq x y z
N MET A 1 21.28 23.24 -9.81
CA MET A 1 21.61 21.82 -9.53
C MET A 1 23.11 21.59 -9.45
N ASP A 2 23.90 22.00 -10.46
CA ASP A 2 25.33 21.66 -10.53
C ASP A 2 26.23 22.45 -9.53
N ASP A 3 25.87 23.68 -9.17
CA ASP A 3 26.62 24.49 -8.20
C ASP A 3 26.44 24.03 -6.75
N PHE A 4 25.23 23.62 -6.37
CA PHE A 4 24.97 23.02 -5.05
C PHE A 4 25.75 21.73 -4.88
N ARG A 5 25.78 20.90 -5.94
CA ARG A 5 26.55 19.66 -5.95
C ARG A 5 28.03 19.89 -5.73
N LYS A 6 28.62 20.86 -6.46
CA LYS A 6 30.03 21.24 -6.30
C LYS A 6 30.33 21.78 -4.90
N TYR A 7 29.45 22.59 -4.32
CA TYR A 7 29.60 23.09 -2.95
C TYR A 7 29.55 21.96 -1.92
N ALA A 8 28.54 21.09 -2.02
CA ALA A 8 28.32 19.95 -1.14
C ALA A 8 29.51 18.96 -1.15
N THR A 9 30.03 18.60 -2.33
CA THR A 9 31.11 17.61 -2.42
C THR A 9 32.50 18.20 -2.23
N LYS A 10 32.76 19.43 -2.68
CA LYS A 10 34.11 20.03 -2.64
C LYS A 10 34.38 20.89 -1.41
N HIS A 11 33.38 21.60 -0.89
CA HIS A 11 33.56 22.50 0.27
C HIS A 11 33.13 21.86 1.58
N LEU A 12 32.07 21.05 1.58
CA LEU A 12 31.58 20.36 2.78
C LEU A 12 32.10 18.92 2.90
N GLY A 13 32.82 18.42 1.89
CA GLY A 13 33.44 17.09 1.90
C GLY A 13 32.43 15.92 1.91
N MET A 14 31.16 16.17 1.56
CA MET A 14 30.16 15.11 1.53
C MET A 14 30.42 14.14 0.36
N SER A 15 30.19 12.85 0.64
CA SER A 15 30.27 11.81 -0.39
C SER A 15 29.25 12.08 -1.50
N SER A 16 29.71 12.06 -2.76
CA SER A 16 28.87 12.26 -3.94
C SER A 16 27.74 11.23 -4.03
N LEU A 17 27.99 10.00 -3.55
CA LEU A 17 27.00 8.92 -3.53
C LEU A 17 25.88 9.20 -2.51
N VAL A 18 26.22 9.74 -1.34
CA VAL A 18 25.24 10.13 -0.31
C VAL A 18 24.44 11.33 -0.77
N LEU A 19 25.09 12.30 -1.41
CA LEU A 19 24.40 13.46 -1.98
C LEU A 19 23.45 13.05 -3.11
N ASP A 20 23.85 12.10 -3.96
CA ASP A 20 22.99 11.54 -4.99
C ASP A 20 21.79 10.79 -4.42
N ASP A 21 21.99 10.05 -3.34
CA ASP A 21 20.93 9.32 -2.66
C ASP A 21 19.93 10.27 -1.99
N VAL A 22 20.42 11.34 -1.36
CA VAL A 22 19.58 12.40 -0.76
C VAL A 22 18.85 13.22 -1.83
N ILE A 23 19.50 13.54 -2.95
CA ILE A 23 18.83 14.24 -4.07
C ILE A 23 17.78 13.33 -4.71
N LYS A 24 18.05 12.03 -4.84
CA LYS A 24 17.06 11.06 -5.34
C LYS A 24 15.89 10.87 -4.37
N SER A 25 16.14 10.82 -3.07
CA SER A 25 15.08 10.71 -2.07
C SER A 25 14.22 11.98 -2.01
N GLN A 26 14.82 13.16 -2.24
CA GLN A 26 14.10 14.44 -2.33
C GLN A 26 13.40 14.64 -3.69
N ALA A 27 13.95 14.10 -4.78
CA ALA A 27 13.36 14.14 -6.13
C ALA A 27 12.24 13.11 -6.35
N GLY A 28 12.04 12.18 -5.40
CA GLY A 28 10.91 11.25 -5.40
C GLY A 28 9.53 11.92 -5.23
N TYR A 29 9.49 13.24 -4.97
CA TYR A 29 8.26 13.99 -4.63
C TYR A 29 8.12 15.31 -5.39
N LEU A 30 8.27 15.31 -6.73
CA LEU A 30 7.75 16.41 -7.54
C LEU A 30 6.28 16.13 -7.85
N ASN A 31 5.39 16.53 -6.93
CA ASN A 31 3.95 16.46 -7.17
C ASN A 31 3.56 17.50 -8.24
N PRO A 32 3.01 17.09 -9.40
CA PRO A 32 2.49 18.03 -10.39
C PRO A 32 1.33 18.85 -9.80
N TYR A 33 1.23 20.13 -10.17
CA TYR A 33 0.16 21.04 -9.73
C TYR A 33 -0.90 21.22 -10.81
N ILE A 34 -2.17 21.31 -10.39
CA ILE A 34 -3.32 21.63 -11.25
C ILE A 34 -3.85 23.02 -10.86
N LEU A 35 -4.23 23.82 -11.85
CA LEU A 35 -5.02 25.04 -11.66
C LEU A 35 -6.51 24.68 -11.67
N GLU A 36 -7.23 24.95 -10.59
CA GLU A 36 -8.66 24.66 -10.47
C GLU A 36 -9.50 25.92 -10.80
N GLU A 37 -10.46 25.81 -11.72
CA GLU A 37 -11.30 26.94 -12.19
C GLU A 37 -12.56 27.20 -11.34
N ARG A 38 -12.82 26.40 -10.28
CA ARG A 38 -13.96 26.64 -9.38
C ARG A 38 -13.70 27.85 -8.48
N GLN A 39 -14.75 28.60 -8.12
CA GLN A 39 -14.69 29.71 -7.13
C GLN A 39 -14.42 29.18 -5.71
N LEU A 40 -13.25 28.60 -5.49
CA LEU A 40 -12.63 28.36 -4.20
C LEU A 40 -11.42 29.30 -4.14
N ASN A 41 -11.30 30.07 -3.05
CA ASN A 41 -10.14 30.94 -2.81
C ASN A 41 -8.89 30.10 -2.49
N VAL A 42 -8.45 29.24 -3.41
CA VAL A 42 -7.29 28.35 -3.24
C VAL A 42 -6.36 28.51 -4.44
N THR A 43 -5.10 28.86 -4.17
CA THR A 43 -4.17 29.39 -5.18
C THR A 43 -3.32 28.31 -5.88
N GLN A 44 -3.22 27.09 -5.33
CA GLN A 44 -2.54 25.96 -5.98
C GLN A 44 -2.86 24.64 -5.26
N LEU A 45 -3.23 23.59 -5.99
CA LEU A 45 -3.41 22.23 -5.46
C LEU A 45 -2.56 21.24 -6.26
N ASP A 46 -1.94 20.28 -5.59
CA ASP A 46 -1.30 19.17 -6.29
C ASP A 46 -2.34 18.14 -6.78
N VAL A 47 -1.95 17.34 -7.78
CA VAL A 47 -2.83 16.33 -8.40
C VAL A 47 -3.39 15.35 -7.37
N PHE A 48 -2.60 14.89 -6.39
CA PHE A 48 -3.06 13.93 -5.40
C PHE A 48 -4.05 14.56 -4.42
N SER A 49 -3.79 15.79 -3.96
CA SER A 49 -4.76 16.55 -3.16
C SER A 49 -6.08 16.74 -3.91
N ARG A 50 -6.04 17.04 -5.21
CA ARG A 50 -7.26 17.18 -6.02
C ARG A 50 -8.00 15.86 -6.16
N LEU A 51 -7.31 14.73 -6.36
CA LEU A 51 -7.92 13.40 -6.44
C LEU A 51 -8.48 12.95 -5.08
N MET A 52 -7.82 13.33 -3.97
CA MET A 52 -8.32 13.07 -2.62
C MET A 52 -9.65 13.76 -2.36
N MET A 53 -9.89 14.96 -2.92
CA MET A 53 -11.21 15.61 -2.88
C MET A 53 -12.30 14.79 -3.59
N ASP A 54 -11.94 14.00 -4.60
CA ASP A 54 -12.82 13.02 -5.24
C ASP A 54 -12.78 11.64 -4.53
N ARG A 55 -12.24 11.58 -3.31
CA ARG A 55 -12.11 10.40 -2.43
C ARG A 55 -11.23 9.30 -2.99
N ILE A 56 -10.20 9.69 -3.75
CA ILE A 56 -9.22 8.78 -4.32
C ILE A 56 -7.89 8.94 -3.58
N ILE A 57 -7.41 7.84 -2.99
CA ILE A 57 -6.12 7.73 -2.30
C ILE A 57 -5.18 6.88 -3.15
N PHE A 58 -3.89 7.23 -3.19
CA PHE A 58 -2.85 6.45 -3.85
C PHE A 58 -1.91 5.79 -2.84
N LEU A 59 -1.79 4.47 -2.91
CA LEU A 59 -0.75 3.68 -2.28
C LEU A 59 0.28 3.27 -3.35
N GLY A 60 1.18 4.20 -3.67
CA GLY A 60 2.16 4.04 -4.75
C GLY A 60 3.58 3.70 -4.29
N THR A 61 3.80 3.48 -3.00
CA THR A 61 5.11 3.32 -2.36
C THR A 61 5.16 2.06 -1.48
N GLN A 62 6.34 1.74 -0.97
CA GLN A 62 6.50 0.74 0.08
C GLN A 62 5.67 1.13 1.31
N ILE A 63 5.11 0.13 1.99
CA ILE A 63 4.36 0.34 3.24
C ILE A 63 5.36 0.47 4.39
N ASP A 64 5.47 1.67 4.94
CA ASP A 64 6.18 1.98 6.17
C ASP A 64 5.28 2.78 7.12
N ASP A 65 5.78 3.13 8.31
CA ASP A 65 4.99 3.82 9.33
C ASP A 65 4.50 5.19 8.84
N TYR A 66 5.28 5.90 8.01
CA TYR A 66 4.87 7.19 7.46
C TYR A 66 3.72 7.05 6.46
N THR A 67 3.87 6.10 5.52
CA THR A 67 2.86 5.79 4.51
C THR A 67 1.56 5.34 5.18
N ALA A 68 1.66 4.45 6.17
CA ALA A 68 0.49 3.97 6.92
C ALA A 68 -0.22 5.09 7.67
N ASN A 69 0.49 5.89 8.46
CA ASN A 69 -0.12 7.01 9.19
C ASN A 69 -0.79 8.01 8.24
N THR A 70 -0.19 8.27 7.07
CA THR A 70 -0.77 9.16 6.06
C THR A 70 -2.07 8.58 5.50
N LEU A 71 -2.07 7.30 5.10
CA LEU A 71 -3.27 6.64 4.58
C LEU A 71 -4.39 6.57 5.63
N GLN A 72 -4.07 6.23 6.87
CA GLN A 72 -5.04 6.17 7.96
C GLN A 72 -5.66 7.55 8.22
N ALA A 73 -4.84 8.62 8.25
CA ALA A 73 -5.34 9.98 8.40
C ALA A 73 -6.25 10.39 7.24
N GLN A 74 -5.90 10.03 6.00
CA GLN A 74 -6.74 10.30 4.82
C GLN A 74 -8.07 9.53 4.88
N LEU A 75 -8.05 8.25 5.24
CA LEU A 75 -9.26 7.43 5.41
C LEU A 75 -10.20 8.03 6.45
N LEU A 76 -9.69 8.33 7.65
CA LEU A 76 -10.46 8.95 8.73
C LEU A 76 -11.00 10.32 8.34
N TYR A 77 -10.19 11.14 7.65
CA TYR A 77 -10.62 12.44 7.16
C TYR A 77 -11.78 12.32 6.16
N LEU A 78 -11.62 11.48 5.13
CA LEU A 78 -12.65 11.29 4.11
C LEU A 78 -13.94 10.72 4.72
N ASP A 79 -13.83 9.76 5.63
CA ASP A 79 -15.01 9.24 6.34
C ASP A 79 -15.68 10.31 7.20
N SER A 80 -14.93 11.20 7.85
CA SER A 80 -15.51 12.28 8.67
C SER A 80 -16.24 13.36 7.86
N VAL A 81 -15.80 13.61 6.62
CA VAL A 81 -16.37 14.68 5.76
C VAL A 81 -17.67 14.23 5.09
N ASP A 82 -17.74 12.97 4.66
CA ASP A 82 -18.92 12.40 3.98
C ASP A 82 -19.03 10.91 4.33
N PRO A 83 -19.53 10.57 5.54
CA PRO A 83 -19.60 9.20 6.03
C PRO A 83 -20.47 8.30 5.14
N GLY A 84 -20.05 7.06 4.94
CA GLY A 84 -20.76 6.06 4.13
C GLY A 84 -20.57 6.20 2.62
N LYS A 85 -19.91 7.26 2.13
CA LYS A 85 -19.56 7.39 0.72
C LYS A 85 -18.25 6.70 0.41
N ASP A 86 -18.25 5.87 -0.64
CA ASP A 86 -17.09 5.09 -1.06
C ASP A 86 -15.78 5.90 -1.12
N ILE A 87 -14.70 5.26 -0.67
CA ILE A 87 -13.32 5.73 -0.82
C ILE A 87 -12.58 4.73 -1.71
N SER A 88 -11.83 5.23 -2.69
CA SER A 88 -11.06 4.36 -3.60
C SER A 88 -9.57 4.44 -3.28
N ILE A 89 -8.93 3.31 -3.03
CA ILE A 89 -7.48 3.18 -2.88
C ILE A 89 -6.89 2.57 -4.15
N TYR A 90 -6.01 3.31 -4.80
CA TYR A 90 -5.26 2.87 -5.97
C TYR A 90 -3.92 2.31 -5.51
N ILE A 91 -3.72 1.00 -5.68
CA ILE A 91 -2.59 0.24 -5.13
C ILE A 91 -1.58 -0.08 -6.22
N ASN A 92 -0.36 0.40 -6.02
CA ASN A 92 0.83 -0.01 -6.74
C ASN A 92 2.00 -0.04 -5.75
N SER A 93 2.10 -1.13 -4.98
CA SER A 93 3.03 -1.26 -3.86
C SER A 93 3.67 -2.65 -3.78
N PRO A 94 4.97 -2.73 -3.47
CA PRO A 94 5.65 -4.00 -3.19
C PRO A 94 5.28 -4.61 -1.82
N GLY A 95 4.42 -3.96 -1.04
CA GLY A 95 4.18 -4.31 0.36
C GLY A 95 5.16 -3.58 1.29
N GLY A 96 5.45 -4.14 2.46
CA GLY A 96 6.34 -3.52 3.44
C GLY A 96 6.10 -4.02 4.86
N SER A 97 6.15 -3.11 5.83
CA SER A 97 5.93 -3.40 7.25
C SER A 97 4.55 -4.01 7.49
N VAL A 98 4.53 -5.20 8.12
CA VAL A 98 3.30 -5.91 8.46
C VAL A 98 2.46 -5.11 9.45
N TYR A 99 3.07 -4.60 10.53
CA TYR A 99 2.35 -3.82 11.55
C TYR A 99 1.78 -2.51 10.98
N ALA A 100 2.55 -1.81 10.15
CA ALA A 100 2.07 -0.60 9.48
C ALA A 100 0.89 -0.91 8.54
N GLY A 101 0.98 -2.03 7.80
CA GLY A 101 -0.10 -2.51 6.96
C GLY A 101 -1.35 -2.90 7.73
N LEU A 102 -1.22 -3.60 8.86
CA LEU A 102 -2.35 -3.97 9.71
C LEU A 102 -3.08 -2.74 10.26
N GLY A 103 -2.36 -1.65 10.57
CA GLY A 103 -2.98 -0.38 10.92
C GLY A 103 -3.86 0.19 9.80
N ILE A 104 -3.40 0.14 8.55
CA ILE A 104 -4.20 0.54 7.38
C ILE A 104 -5.42 -0.39 7.25
N TYR A 105 -5.21 -1.70 7.32
CA TYR A 105 -6.26 -2.71 7.22
C TYR A 105 -7.38 -2.45 8.25
N ASP A 106 -7.04 -2.32 9.53
CA ASP A 106 -8.01 -2.08 10.59
C ASP A 106 -8.76 -0.77 10.38
N THR A 107 -8.09 0.26 9.86
CA THR A 107 -8.74 1.54 9.56
C THR A 107 -9.73 1.40 8.41
N MET A 108 -9.40 0.61 7.37
CA MET A 108 -10.32 0.31 6.27
C MET A 108 -11.57 -0.43 6.78
N GLN A 109 -11.42 -1.35 7.74
CA GLN A 109 -12.55 -2.10 8.31
C GLN A 109 -13.35 -1.29 9.35
N PHE A 110 -12.73 -0.29 9.99
CA PHE A 110 -13.32 0.49 11.08
C PHE A 110 -14.24 1.61 10.60
N ILE A 111 -13.89 2.28 9.50
CA ILE A 111 -14.65 3.43 9.00
C ILE A 111 -16.00 3.02 8.42
N SER A 112 -16.95 3.97 8.37
CA SER A 112 -18.30 3.70 7.85
C SER A 112 -18.38 3.61 6.33
N SER A 113 -17.43 4.24 5.63
CA SER A 113 -17.33 4.26 4.19
C SER A 113 -16.79 2.95 3.63
N ASP A 114 -17.43 2.41 2.59
CA ASP A 114 -16.86 1.28 1.86
C ASP A 114 -15.54 1.67 1.20
N VAL A 115 -14.52 0.83 1.35
CA VAL A 115 -13.21 1.02 0.72
C VAL A 115 -13.08 0.17 -0.53
N ALA A 116 -13.16 0.80 -1.69
CA ALA A 116 -12.84 0.16 -2.98
C ALA A 116 -11.33 0.09 -3.18
N THR A 117 -10.81 -1.04 -3.64
CA THR A 117 -9.38 -1.24 -3.88
C THR A 117 -9.13 -1.52 -5.36
N ILE A 118 -8.18 -0.81 -5.97
CA ILE A 118 -7.83 -0.96 -7.38
C ILE A 118 -6.33 -1.19 -7.53
N CYS A 119 -5.92 -2.39 -7.96
CA CYS A 119 -4.53 -2.66 -8.30
C CYS A 119 -4.20 -2.11 -9.71
N THR A 120 -3.31 -1.13 -9.78
CA THR A 120 -2.93 -0.43 -11.03
C THR A 120 -1.54 -0.78 -11.56
N GLY A 121 -0.76 -1.56 -10.82
CA GLY A 121 0.53 -2.09 -11.25
C GLY A 121 0.83 -3.40 -10.52
N MET A 122 1.22 -3.29 -9.25
CA MET A 122 1.47 -4.46 -8.41
C MET A 122 0.87 -4.29 -7.02
N ALA A 123 0.31 -5.36 -6.48
CA ALA A 123 -0.05 -5.48 -5.06
C ALA A 123 0.64 -6.74 -4.53
N ALA A 124 1.82 -6.56 -3.92
CA ALA A 124 2.64 -7.65 -3.43
C ALA A 124 2.72 -7.66 -1.90
N SER A 125 2.83 -8.86 -1.31
CA SER A 125 2.99 -9.04 0.13
C SER A 125 1.87 -8.32 0.92
N MET A 126 2.20 -7.45 1.87
CA MET A 126 1.22 -6.67 2.64
C MET A 126 0.28 -5.82 1.76
N ALA A 127 0.70 -5.40 0.56
CA ALA A 127 -0.19 -4.70 -0.37
C ALA A 127 -1.25 -5.63 -1.00
N ALA A 128 -0.96 -6.92 -1.16
CA ALA A 128 -1.95 -7.91 -1.59
C ALA A 128 -3.03 -8.15 -0.52
N VAL A 129 -2.63 -8.13 0.76
CA VAL A 129 -3.55 -8.19 1.91
C VAL A 129 -4.49 -6.97 1.91
N LEU A 130 -3.94 -5.77 1.70
CA LEU A 130 -4.75 -4.54 1.59
C LEU A 130 -5.65 -4.56 0.35
N LEU A 131 -5.20 -5.12 -0.77
CA LEU A 131 -6.01 -5.25 -1.98
C LEU A 131 -7.26 -6.12 -1.71
N VAL A 132 -7.08 -7.31 -1.14
CA VAL A 132 -8.19 -8.24 -0.91
C VAL A 132 -9.14 -7.76 0.19
N ALA A 133 -8.65 -6.91 1.11
CA ALA A 133 -9.43 -6.32 2.20
C ALA A 133 -10.37 -5.17 1.79
N GLY A 134 -10.41 -4.80 0.50
CA GLY A 134 -11.42 -3.88 0.00
C GLY A 134 -12.83 -4.46 0.14
N ALA A 135 -13.84 -3.59 0.16
CA ALA A 135 -15.24 -3.99 0.27
C ALA A 135 -15.62 -4.99 -0.84
N GLU A 136 -16.33 -6.05 -0.46
CA GLU A 136 -16.78 -7.12 -1.35
C GLU A 136 -17.52 -6.55 -2.57
N GLY A 137 -17.17 -7.01 -3.77
CA GLY A 137 -17.71 -6.50 -5.03
C GLY A 137 -17.06 -5.19 -5.52
N LYS A 138 -16.17 -4.57 -4.74
CA LYS A 138 -15.48 -3.31 -5.07
C LYS A 138 -13.96 -3.44 -5.15
N ARG A 139 -13.43 -4.67 -5.27
CA ARG A 139 -12.01 -4.96 -5.46
C ARG A 139 -11.72 -5.19 -6.93
N SER A 140 -10.75 -4.49 -7.49
CA SER A 140 -10.49 -4.54 -8.93
C SER A 140 -9.01 -4.47 -9.27
N ALA A 141 -8.67 -4.87 -10.49
CA ALA A 141 -7.32 -4.69 -11.02
C ALA A 141 -7.34 -4.36 -12.52
N LEU A 142 -6.32 -3.66 -13.00
CA LEU A 142 -6.09 -3.47 -14.43
C LEU A 142 -5.55 -4.77 -15.07
N THR A 143 -5.74 -4.94 -16.38
CA THR A 143 -5.39 -6.15 -17.13
C THR A 143 -3.99 -6.70 -16.87
N HIS A 144 -2.99 -5.80 -16.76
CA HIS A 144 -1.58 -6.21 -16.61
C HIS A 144 -1.08 -6.15 -15.17
N SER A 145 -1.98 -5.90 -14.21
CA SER A 145 -1.60 -5.88 -12.81
C SER A 145 -1.12 -7.24 -12.33
N ARG A 146 -0.31 -7.24 -11.26
CA ARG A 146 0.18 -8.44 -10.59
C ARG A 146 -0.18 -8.41 -9.12
N VAL A 147 -0.69 -9.53 -8.62
CA VAL A 147 -0.91 -9.76 -7.19
C VAL A 147 0.06 -10.84 -6.74
N MET A 148 0.72 -10.64 -5.61
CA MET A 148 1.66 -11.63 -5.07
C MET A 148 1.44 -11.82 -3.58
N ILE A 149 1.26 -13.07 -3.17
CA ILE A 149 1.21 -13.48 -1.77
C ILE A 149 2.42 -14.35 -1.45
N HIS A 150 2.93 -14.21 -0.22
CA HIS A 150 4.04 -15.01 0.30
C HIS A 150 4.03 -15.00 1.83
N GLN A 151 4.91 -15.79 2.44
CA GLN A 151 5.09 -15.81 3.88
C GLN A 151 5.72 -14.50 4.40
N PRO A 152 5.32 -14.03 5.61
CA PRO A 152 5.94 -12.86 6.19
C PRO A 152 7.43 -13.14 6.45
N MET A 153 8.26 -12.17 6.06
CA MET A 153 9.69 -12.23 6.31
C MET A 153 10.01 -11.56 7.65
N GLY A 154 10.82 -12.22 8.47
CA GLY A 154 11.29 -11.70 9.74
C GLY A 154 12.65 -12.26 10.09
N GLY A 155 13.29 -11.70 11.12
CA GLY A 155 14.58 -12.13 11.62
C GLY A 155 14.69 -11.92 13.12
N ALA A 156 15.50 -12.75 13.78
CA ALA A 156 15.76 -12.64 15.21
C ALA A 156 17.25 -12.88 15.48
N GLN A 157 17.81 -12.13 16.42
CA GLN A 157 19.17 -12.29 16.92
C GLN A 157 19.17 -12.00 18.42
N GLY A 158 20.00 -12.69 19.21
CA GLY A 158 20.05 -12.50 20.65
C GLY A 158 20.08 -13.82 21.42
N GLN A 159 19.59 -13.80 22.66
CA GLN A 159 19.51 -15.01 23.48
C GLN A 159 18.50 -16.00 22.89
N ALA A 160 18.64 -17.28 23.22
CA ALA A 160 17.73 -18.33 22.74
C ALA A 160 16.25 -17.99 23.05
N SER A 161 15.97 -17.44 24.23
CA SER A 161 14.63 -17.00 24.62
C SER A 161 14.10 -15.86 23.74
N ASP A 162 14.93 -14.88 23.38
CA ASP A 162 14.52 -13.76 22.52
C ASP A 162 14.21 -14.26 21.09
N ILE A 163 15.05 -15.14 20.57
CA ILE A 163 14.84 -15.79 19.26
C ILE A 163 13.52 -16.55 19.26
N GLU A 164 13.23 -17.32 20.31
CA GLU A 164 11.97 -18.07 20.44
C GLU A 164 10.75 -17.13 20.49
N ILE A 165 10.82 -16.04 21.24
CA ILE A 165 9.74 -15.04 21.33
C ILE A 165 9.44 -14.45 19.95
N THR A 166 10.48 -13.99 19.23
CA THR A 166 10.30 -13.41 17.90
C THR A 166 9.79 -14.43 16.88
N ALA A 167 10.29 -15.67 16.91
CA ALA A 167 9.80 -16.73 16.03
C ALA A 167 8.32 -17.04 16.26
N ARG A 168 7.87 -17.09 17.53
CA ARG A 168 6.46 -17.26 17.88
C ARG A 168 5.61 -16.10 17.36
N GLU A 169 6.10 -14.87 17.43
CA GLU A 169 5.39 -13.71 16.92
C GLU A 169 5.24 -13.71 15.39
N ILE A 170 6.30 -14.04 14.66
CA ILE A 170 6.25 -14.22 13.21
C ILE A 170 5.20 -15.26 12.82
N GLN A 171 5.09 -16.36 13.58
CA GLN A 171 4.08 -17.38 13.31
C GLN A 171 2.65 -16.91 13.60
N LYS A 172 2.44 -16.04 14.62
CA LYS A 172 1.13 -15.43 14.84
C LYS A 172 0.75 -14.52 13.68
N LEU A 173 1.64 -13.62 13.28
CA LEU A 173 1.42 -12.73 12.14
C LEU A 173 1.15 -13.51 10.86
N LYS A 174 1.90 -14.59 10.60
CA LYS A 174 1.64 -15.48 9.46
C LYS A 174 0.21 -16.01 9.47
N LYS A 175 -0.23 -16.54 10.61
CA LYS A 175 -1.60 -17.07 10.74
C LYS A 175 -2.65 -15.97 10.55
N GLU A 176 -2.44 -14.81 11.15
CA GLU A 176 -3.35 -13.67 11.09
C GLU A 176 -3.53 -13.15 9.65
N LEU A 177 -2.42 -12.89 8.95
CA LEU A 177 -2.46 -12.44 7.55
C LEU A 177 -3.18 -13.44 6.63
N TYR A 178 -2.97 -14.74 6.85
CA TYR A 178 -3.61 -15.76 6.03
C TYR A 178 -5.09 -15.94 6.35
N THR A 179 -5.49 -15.74 7.61
CA THR A 179 -6.90 -15.66 7.97
C THR A 179 -7.57 -14.48 7.27
N ILE A 180 -6.95 -13.29 7.27
CA ILE A 180 -7.46 -12.12 6.55
C ILE A 180 -7.64 -12.44 5.05
N ILE A 181 -6.63 -13.00 4.40
CA ILE A 181 -6.74 -13.38 2.99
C ILE A 181 -7.85 -14.40 2.78
N ALA A 182 -7.94 -15.45 3.61
CA ALA A 182 -8.94 -16.50 3.49
C ALA A 182 -10.37 -15.97 3.65
N ASP A 183 -10.58 -15.11 4.66
CA ASP A 183 -11.89 -14.54 4.99
C ASP A 183 -12.40 -13.62 3.88
N HIS A 184 -11.52 -12.76 3.33
CA HIS A 184 -11.91 -11.85 2.26
C HIS A 184 -11.96 -12.51 0.88
N SER A 185 -11.04 -13.42 0.56
CA SER A 185 -11.02 -14.08 -0.76
C SER A 185 -12.00 -15.24 -0.89
N HIS A 186 -12.58 -15.70 0.22
CA HIS A 186 -13.36 -16.94 0.32
C HIS A 186 -12.58 -18.20 -0.10
N THR A 187 -11.26 -18.11 -0.21
CA THR A 187 -10.38 -19.25 -0.44
C THR A 187 -10.10 -19.97 0.89
N PRO A 188 -10.21 -21.31 0.95
CA PRO A 188 -9.95 -22.04 2.19
C PRO A 188 -8.58 -21.72 2.79
N PHE A 189 -8.52 -21.54 4.12
CA PHE A 189 -7.28 -21.20 4.84
C PHE A 189 -6.11 -22.13 4.50
N ASP A 190 -6.34 -23.45 4.42
CA ASP A 190 -5.29 -24.42 4.10
C ASP A 190 -4.69 -24.20 2.70
N LYS A 191 -5.50 -23.74 1.74
CA LYS A 191 -5.05 -23.39 0.39
C LYS A 191 -4.22 -22.10 0.42
N VAL A 192 -4.70 -21.06 1.11
CA VAL A 192 -3.92 -19.82 1.32
C VAL A 192 -2.58 -20.11 1.98
N TRP A 193 -2.58 -21.00 2.99
CA TRP A 193 -1.38 -21.42 3.70
C TRP A 193 -0.37 -22.10 2.79
N ALA A 194 -0.82 -23.03 1.95
CA ALA A 194 0.03 -23.75 1.02
C ALA A 194 0.56 -22.85 -0.11
N ASP A 195 -0.32 -22.06 -0.72
CA ASP A 195 0.02 -21.19 -1.85
C ASP A 195 0.95 -20.05 -1.42
N SER A 196 0.87 -19.60 -0.15
CA SER A 196 1.75 -18.54 0.38
C SER A 196 3.08 -19.04 0.95
N ASP A 197 3.41 -20.34 0.91
CA ASP A 197 4.68 -20.85 1.43
C ASP A 197 5.90 -20.34 0.64
N ARG A 198 5.70 -20.01 -0.64
CA ARG A 198 6.67 -19.35 -1.51
C ARG A 198 6.00 -18.18 -2.23
N ASP A 199 6.79 -17.39 -2.94
CA ASP A 199 6.25 -16.30 -3.76
C ASP A 199 5.27 -16.87 -4.80
N TYR A 200 3.99 -16.54 -4.64
CA TYR A 200 2.91 -16.95 -5.52
C TYR A 200 2.36 -15.76 -6.28
N TRP A 201 2.70 -15.70 -7.57
CA TRP A 201 2.36 -14.60 -8.45
C TRP A 201 1.08 -14.91 -9.24
N MET A 202 0.20 -13.93 -9.28
CA MET A 202 -1.06 -13.97 -10.02
C MET A 202 -1.12 -12.81 -11.02
N THR A 203 -1.50 -13.12 -12.25
CA THR A 203 -2.08 -12.15 -13.18
C THR A 203 -3.40 -11.61 -12.63
N ALA A 204 -3.92 -10.51 -13.18
CA ALA A 204 -5.21 -9.96 -12.78
C ALA A 204 -6.35 -10.99 -12.90
N GLN A 205 -6.31 -11.85 -13.93
CA GLN A 205 -7.33 -12.88 -14.13
C GLN A 205 -7.21 -14.00 -13.08
N GLU A 206 -6.00 -14.50 -12.81
CA GLU A 206 -5.76 -15.49 -11.76
C GLU A 206 -6.11 -14.93 -10.38
N ALA A 207 -5.82 -13.66 -10.11
CA ALA A 207 -6.18 -12.99 -8.86
C ALA A 207 -7.71 -12.93 -8.67
N LYS A 208 -8.45 -12.69 -9.76
CA LYS A 208 -9.92 -12.77 -9.73
C LYS A 208 -10.42 -14.18 -9.44
N GLU A 209 -9.86 -15.18 -10.11
CA GLU A 209 -10.21 -16.59 -9.91
C GLU A 209 -9.88 -17.09 -8.49
N TYR A 210 -8.82 -16.55 -7.90
CA TYR A 210 -8.42 -16.81 -6.52
C TYR A 210 -9.31 -16.07 -5.49
N GLY A 211 -10.11 -15.09 -5.92
CA GLY A 211 -10.93 -14.25 -5.03
C GLY A 211 -10.18 -13.05 -4.42
N MET A 212 -8.97 -12.74 -4.87
CA MET A 212 -8.23 -11.56 -4.41
C MET A 212 -8.88 -10.25 -4.89
N ILE A 213 -9.62 -10.30 -6.00
CA ILE A 213 -10.37 -9.18 -6.59
C ILE A 213 -11.67 -9.68 -7.21
N ASP A 214 -12.63 -8.77 -7.41
CA ASP A 214 -13.93 -9.07 -8.00
C ASP A 214 -13.95 -8.86 -9.53
N GLN A 215 -13.21 -7.86 -10.01
CA GLN A 215 -13.24 -7.46 -11.42
C GLN A 215 -11.87 -7.11 -12.01
N VAL A 216 -11.67 -7.48 -13.27
CA VAL A 216 -10.59 -6.96 -14.11
C VAL A 216 -11.15 -5.82 -14.98
N TYR A 217 -10.57 -4.64 -14.88
CA TYR A 217 -10.96 -3.49 -15.69
C TYR A 217 -10.29 -3.53 -17.06
N THR A 218 -11.12 -3.54 -18.10
CA THR A 218 -10.71 -3.43 -19.50
C THR A 218 -11.38 -2.21 -20.13
N LYS A 219 -10.70 -1.56 -21.07
CA LYS A 219 -11.33 -0.52 -21.89
C LYS A 219 -12.48 -1.14 -22.69
N LYS A 220 -13.66 -0.53 -22.63
CA LYS A 220 -14.79 -0.85 -23.51
C LYS A 220 -14.60 -0.23 -24.88
#